data_AF-A0AA40E428-F1
#
_entry.id   AF-A0AA40E428-F1
#
_cell.length_a   1.000
_cell.length_b   1.000
_cell.length_c   1.000
_cell.angle_alpha   90.00
_cell.angle_beta   90.00
_cell.angle_gamma   90.00
#
_symmetry.space_group_name_H-M   'P 1'
#
loop_
_entity.id
_entity.type
_entity.pdbx_description
1 polymer ?
#
loop_
_entity_poly.entity_id
_entity_poly.type
_entity_poly.pdbx_seq_one_letter_code
_entity_poly.pdbx_strand_id
1 'polypeptide(L)'
;MVSMRQSNIERRRARDECREKLSKHIHQRLGIKVKAADVRLNPRPNDPYAWRILPGEEHSLSRVFVKNLSDHFIGTFRLLCREIGMTFEAVLSST
;
A
#
# COMPACT_ATOMS: atom_id res chain seq x y z
N MET A 1 21.14 -17.90 -12.87
CA MET A 1 21.09 -17.66 -11.41
C MET A 1 21.02 -16.16 -11.17
N VAL A 2 19.86 -15.64 -10.74
CA VAL A 2 19.75 -14.23 -10.36
C VAL A 2 20.50 -14.06 -9.03
N SER A 3 21.54 -13.22 -9.02
CA SER A 3 22.32 -12.95 -7.81
C SER A 3 21.41 -12.37 -6.72
N MET A 4 21.58 -12.82 -5.47
CA MET A 4 20.87 -12.32 -4.28
C MET A 4 20.84 -10.77 -4.19
N ARG A 5 21.87 -10.09 -4.72
CA ARG A 5 21.94 -8.62 -4.77
C ARG A 5 20.87 -8.02 -5.70
N GLN A 6 20.59 -8.67 -6.82
CA GLN A 6 19.62 -8.20 -7.81
C GLN A 6 18.19 -8.32 -7.29
N SER A 7 17.85 -9.44 -6.63
CA SER A 7 16.52 -9.65 -6.04
C SER A 7 16.19 -8.64 -4.94
N ASN A 8 17.20 -8.23 -4.16
CA ASN A 8 17.02 -7.20 -3.12
C ASN A 8 16.79 -5.80 -3.71
N ILE A 9 17.47 -5.46 -4.83
CA ILE A 9 17.27 -4.19 -5.53
C ILE A 9 15.87 -4.13 -6.15
N GLU A 10 15.43 -5.20 -6.81
CA GLU A 10 14.10 -5.28 -7.40
C GLU A 10 13.00 -5.15 -6.34
N ARG A 11 13.17 -5.83 -5.20
CA ARG A 11 12.23 -5.71 -4.07
C ARG A 11 12.16 -4.29 -3.54
N ARG A 12 13.31 -3.59 -3.46
CA ARG A 12 13.35 -2.18 -3.03
C ARG A 12 12.61 -1.28 -4.02
N ARG A 13 12.91 -1.41 -5.31
CA ARG A 13 12.24 -0.64 -6.37
C ARG A 13 10.73 -0.85 -6.38
N ALA A 14 10.27 -2.10 -6.32
CA ALA A 14 8.86 -2.42 -6.29
C ALA A 14 8.14 -1.84 -5.05
N ARG A 15 8.83 -1.82 -3.89
CA ARG A 15 8.30 -1.19 -2.67
C ARG A 15 8.19 0.32 -2.81
N ASP A 16 9.21 0.97 -3.36
CA ASP A 16 9.25 2.42 -3.49
C ASP A 16 8.18 2.89 -4.50
N GLU A 17 8.05 2.20 -5.63
CA GLU A 17 7.00 2.45 -6.62
C GLU A 17 5.60 2.25 -6.01
N CYS A 18 5.41 1.20 -5.22
CA CYS A 18 4.15 0.96 -4.53
C CYS A 18 3.79 2.08 -3.57
N ARG A 19 4.73 2.50 -2.74
CA ARG A 19 4.54 3.61 -1.81
C ARG A 19 4.22 4.92 -2.51
N GLU A 20 4.84 5.20 -3.65
CA GLU A 20 4.55 6.39 -4.45
C GLU A 20 3.13 6.36 -5.02
N LYS A 21 2.70 5.21 -5.56
CA LYS A 21 1.32 5.02 -6.04
C LYS A 21 0.29 5.19 -4.93
N LEU A 22 0.52 4.58 -3.77
CA LEU A 22 -0.35 4.71 -2.60
C LEU A 22 -0.44 6.18 -2.14
N SER A 23 0.70 6.87 -2.02
CA SER A 23 0.78 8.30 -1.65
C SER A 23 -0.01 9.18 -2.62
N LYS A 24 0.18 8.95 -3.93
CA LYS A 24 -0.53 9.68 -4.98
C LYS A 24 -2.03 9.47 -4.88
N HIS A 25 -2.49 8.23 -4.67
CA HIS A 25 -3.91 7.93 -4.51
C HIS A 25 -4.52 8.61 -3.27
N ILE A 26 -3.82 8.60 -2.12
CA ILE A 26 -4.26 9.33 -0.92
C ILE A 26 -4.47 10.81 -1.25
N HIS A 27 -3.51 11.43 -1.94
CA HIS A 27 -3.62 12.83 -2.33
C HIS A 27 -4.76 13.08 -3.31
N GLN A 28 -4.93 12.23 -4.34
CA GLN A 28 -6.01 12.37 -5.32
C GLN A 28 -7.39 12.16 -4.70
N ARG A 29 -7.52 11.25 -3.74
CA ARG A 29 -8.81 10.87 -3.15
C ARG A 29 -9.23 11.78 -2.01
N LEU A 30 -8.28 12.17 -1.17
CA LEU A 30 -8.52 12.89 0.09
C LEU A 30 -7.96 14.31 0.11
N GLY A 31 -7.15 14.70 -0.88
CA GLY A 31 -6.44 16.00 -0.89
C GLY A 31 -5.22 16.06 0.04
N ILE A 32 -4.96 15.01 0.83
CA ILE A 32 -3.90 15.00 1.85
C ILE A 32 -2.54 14.66 1.22
N LYS A 33 -1.50 15.43 1.55
CA LYS A 33 -0.12 15.11 1.14
C LYS A 33 0.57 14.25 2.19
N VAL A 34 0.68 12.96 1.92
CA VAL A 34 1.50 12.00 2.71
C VAL A 34 2.75 11.65 1.90
N LYS A 35 3.95 11.71 2.49
CA LYS A 35 5.17 11.29 1.78
C LYS A 35 5.13 9.78 1.54
N ALA A 36 5.60 9.32 0.38
CA ALA A 36 5.68 7.89 0.06
C ALA A 36 6.36 7.06 1.17
N ALA A 37 7.42 7.58 1.79
CA ALA A 37 8.12 6.92 2.89
C ALA A 37 7.26 6.72 4.15
N ASP A 38 6.28 7.60 4.37
CA ASP A 38 5.39 7.62 5.53
C ASP A 38 4.08 6.85 5.29
N VAL A 39 3.86 6.34 4.06
CA VAL A 39 2.69 5.52 3.76
C VAL A 39 2.77 4.16 4.45
N ARG A 40 1.67 3.81 5.12
CA ARG A 40 1.45 2.58 5.87
C ARG A 40 0.26 1.84 5.29
N LEU A 41 0.38 0.52 5.15
CA LEU A 41 -0.77 -0.35 4.86
C LEU A 41 -1.66 -0.51 6.08
N ASN A 42 -1.09 -0.44 7.29
CA ASN A 42 -1.86 -0.39 8.53
C ASN A 42 -1.63 0.98 9.19
N PRO A 43 -2.37 2.02 8.80
CA PRO A 43 -2.29 3.33 9.43
C PRO A 43 -2.65 3.23 10.91
N ARG A 44 -1.98 4.03 11.73
CA ARG A 44 -2.32 4.17 13.15
C ARG A 44 -3.59 5.01 13.29
N PRO A 45 -4.30 4.94 14.44
CA PRO A 45 -5.47 5.78 14.69
C PRO A 45 -5.21 7.29 14.46
N ASN A 46 -4.00 7.77 14.76
CA ASN A 46 -3.60 9.16 14.58
C ASN A 46 -3.15 9.53 13.14
N ASP A 47 -3.06 8.56 12.23
CA ASP A 47 -2.71 8.85 10.83
C ASP A 47 -3.94 9.48 10.12
N PRO A 48 -3.75 10.42 9.18
CA PRO A 48 -4.86 11.21 8.63
C PRO A 48 -5.69 10.45 7.57
N TYR A 49 -5.38 9.18 7.32
CA TYR A 49 -6.07 8.32 6.37
C TYR A 49 -6.15 6.90 6.93
N ALA A 50 -7.17 6.17 6.48
CA ALA A 50 -7.32 4.73 6.63
C ALA A 50 -7.54 4.09 5.25
N TRP A 51 -7.47 2.77 5.19
CA TRP A 51 -7.82 2.01 3.98
C TRP A 51 -9.19 1.37 4.14
N ARG A 52 -10.06 1.58 3.15
CA ARG A 52 -11.34 0.89 3.06
C ARG A 52 -11.27 -0.14 1.94
N ILE A 53 -11.56 -1.40 2.26
CA ILE A 53 -11.73 -2.46 1.26
C ILE A 53 -13.15 -2.33 0.70
N LEU A 54 -13.27 -2.37 -0.62
CA LEU A 54 -14.55 -2.30 -1.31
C LEU A 54 -15.22 -3.69 -1.30
N PRO A 55 -16.56 -3.75 -1.22
CA PRO A 55 -17.28 -5.02 -1.15
C PRO A 55 -17.04 -5.87 -2.41
N GLY A 56 -16.79 -7.16 -2.22
CA GLY A 56 -16.53 -8.13 -3.30
C GLY A 56 -15.12 -8.75 -3.29
N GLU A 57 -14.14 -8.10 -2.66
CA GLU A 57 -12.72 -8.53 -2.68
C GLU A 57 -12.10 -8.65 -1.27
N GLU A 58 -12.94 -8.71 -0.24
CA GLU A 58 -12.54 -8.77 1.18
C GLU A 58 -11.64 -9.95 1.53
N HIS A 59 -11.84 -11.11 0.90
CA HIS A 59 -11.08 -12.32 1.19
C HIS A 59 -9.62 -12.26 0.71
N SER A 60 -9.36 -11.59 -0.41
CA SER A 60 -8.03 -11.49 -1.02
C SER A 60 -7.17 -10.40 -0.34
N LEU A 61 -7.79 -9.28 0.03
CA LEU A 61 -7.08 -8.10 0.55
C LEU A 61 -6.98 -8.06 2.07
N SER A 62 -7.95 -8.60 2.81
CA SER A 62 -7.92 -8.57 4.29
C SER A 62 -6.62 -9.13 4.87
N ARG A 63 -6.08 -10.21 4.29
CA ARG A 63 -4.80 -10.81 4.72
C ARG A 63 -3.58 -9.94 4.42
N VAL A 64 -3.66 -9.04 3.43
CA VAL A 64 -2.58 -8.13 3.06
C VAL A 64 -2.46 -6.99 4.06
N PHE A 65 -3.59 -6.43 4.51
CA PHE A 65 -3.64 -5.28 5.42
C PHE A 65 -3.26 -5.61 6.87
N VAL A 66 -3.27 -6.89 7.27
CA VAL A 66 -2.88 -7.33 8.63
C VAL A 66 -1.35 -7.27 8.86
N LYS A 67 -0.53 -7.34 7.80
CA LYS A 67 0.94 -7.38 7.90
C LYS A 67 1.60 -6.08 7.45
N ASN A 68 2.74 -5.74 8.06
CA ASN A 68 3.52 -4.56 7.67
C ASN A 68 4.12 -4.71 6.25
N LEU A 69 4.26 -3.60 5.53
CA LEU A 69 4.92 -3.49 4.20
C LEU A 69 6.32 -4.14 4.16
N SER A 70 7.00 -4.19 5.30
CA SER A 70 8.34 -4.77 5.49
C SER A 70 8.37 -6.28 5.27
N ASP A 71 7.28 -6.97 5.64
CA ASP A 71 7.17 -8.43 5.76
C ASP A 71 6.54 -9.07 4.51
N HIS A 72 6.16 -8.24 3.55
CA HIS A 72 5.48 -8.67 2.33
C HIS A 72 6.46 -8.98 1.19
N PHE A 73 6.05 -9.94 0.36
CA PHE A 73 6.77 -10.34 -0.85
C PHE A 73 6.56 -9.31 -1.97
N ILE A 74 7.44 -9.34 -2.98
CA ILE A 74 7.36 -8.46 -4.15
C ILE A 74 6.00 -8.54 -4.88
N GLY A 75 5.37 -9.72 -4.84
CA GLY A 75 4.03 -9.96 -5.40
C GLY A 75 2.94 -9.12 -4.73
N THR A 76 3.04 -8.89 -3.42
CA THR A 76 2.08 -8.06 -2.68
C THR A 76 2.15 -6.61 -3.11
N PHE A 77 3.35 -6.06 -3.34
CA PHE A 77 3.50 -4.66 -3.82
C PHE A 77 2.85 -4.48 -5.19
N ARG A 78 3.06 -5.42 -6.11
CA ARG A 78 2.44 -5.39 -7.45
C ARG A 78 0.92 -5.49 -7.37
N LEU A 79 0.40 -6.37 -6.50
CA LEU A 79 -1.03 -6.48 -6.25
C LEU A 79 -1.59 -5.14 -5.75
N LEU A 80 -1.03 -4.57 -4.68
CA LEU A 80 -1.46 -3.29 -4.12
C LEU A 80 -1.44 -2.14 -5.15
N CYS A 81 -0.38 -2.08 -5.98
CA CYS A 81 -0.28 -1.10 -7.06
C CYS A 81 -1.38 -1.23 -8.11
N ARG A 82 -1.82 -2.46 -8.39
CA ARG A 82 -2.85 -2.75 -9.39
C ARG A 82 -4.23 -2.48 -8.81
N GLU A 83 -4.45 -2.94 -7.60
CA GLU A 83 -5.75 -3.03 -6.94
C GLU A 83 -6.21 -1.71 -6.29
N ILE A 84 -5.28 -0.76 -6.09
CA ILE A 84 -5.61 0.55 -5.51
C ILE A 84 -6.62 1.34 -6.37
N GLY A 85 -7.68 1.82 -5.73
CA GLY A 85 -8.79 2.52 -6.35
C GLY A 85 -9.80 1.62 -7.06
N MET A 86 -9.53 0.31 -7.19
CA MET A 86 -10.47 -0.67 -7.75
C MET A 86 -11.12 -1.53 -6.67
N THR A 87 -10.32 -2.01 -5.71
CA THR A 87 -10.76 -2.99 -4.70
C THR A 87 -10.50 -2.50 -3.27
N PHE A 88 -9.64 -1.50 -3.10
CA PHE A 88 -9.54 -0.72 -1.87
C PHE A 88 -9.24 0.74 -2.20
N GLU A 89 -9.61 1.65 -1.32
CA GLU A 89 -9.36 3.08 -1.49
C GLU A 89 -8.93 3.74 -0.17
N ALA A 90 -8.26 4.89 -0.30
CA ALA A 90 -7.96 5.73 0.84
C ALA A 90 -9.23 6.45 1.31
N VAL A 91 -9.50 6.39 2.61
CA VAL A 91 -10.57 7.12 3.29
C VAL A 91 -10.00 7.98 4.41
N LEU A 92 -10.70 9.03 4.82
CA LEU A 92 -10.29 9.80 5.98
C LEU A 92 -10.33 8.90 7.22
N SER A 93 -9.28 8.93 8.03
CA SER A 93 -9.35 8.36 9.37
C SER A 93 -10.35 9.21 10.15
N SER A 94 -11.46 8.61 10.58
CA SER A 94 -12.41 9.31 11.44
C SER A 94 -11.74 9.42 12.81
N THR A 95 -11.29 10.62 13.15
CA THR A 95 -10.83 10.98 14.51
C THR A 95 -11.87 10.61 15.56
#